data_AF-C5Y9T9-F1
#
_entry.id   AF-C5Y9T9-F1
#
_cell.length_a   1.000
_cell.length_b   1.000
_cell.length_c   1.000
_cell.angle_alpha   90.00
_cell.angle_beta   90.00
_cell.angle_gamma   90.00
#
_symmetry.space_group_name_H-M   'P 1'
#
loop_
_entity.id
_entity.type
_entity.pdbx_description
1 polymer ?
#
loop_
_entity_poly.entity_id
_entity_poly.type
_entity_poly.pdbx_seq_one_letter_code
_entity_poly.pdbx_strand_id
1 'polypeptide(L)'
;MAAESCVPRPLFGGAISTTFPARFQDVSDIREVPDHQEVLFDPSRDESLVFELLDLKGEVDDAGSALWFLRDIANEQDAGDNLVVEHSGTLELAALRLGEAPVVAATAVGQMAVSKGRQGREAQNIVRLYLANIRLKSAATDVLITAYEPLLINPLSESTAAVAAGPAIPAEQAGCLPMSEIFKLAVMNFNVHDWNLFNGGP
;
A
#
# COMPACT_ATOMS: atom_id res chain seq x y z
N MET A 1 18.74 -12.84 -16.18
CA MET A 1 17.34 -12.61 -15.76
C MET A 1 17.02 -11.19 -16.17
N ALA A 2 15.99 -10.97 -16.98
CA ALA A 2 15.58 -9.61 -17.30
C ALA A 2 15.05 -8.98 -16.01
N ALA A 3 15.56 -7.81 -15.63
CA ALA A 3 14.99 -7.06 -14.53
C ALA A 3 13.52 -6.81 -14.85
N GLU A 4 12.63 -7.08 -13.90
CA GLU A 4 11.21 -6.83 -14.07
C GLU A 4 11.00 -5.35 -14.44
N SER A 5 10.24 -5.09 -15.50
CA SER A 5 10.04 -3.73 -16.00
C SER A 5 9.05 -2.98 -15.11
N CYS A 6 9.57 -2.00 -14.37
CA CYS A 6 8.76 -1.00 -13.69
C CYS A 6 8.38 0.12 -14.65
N VAL A 7 7.12 0.53 -14.61
CA VAL A 7 6.58 1.58 -15.49
C VAL A 7 5.92 2.67 -14.64
N PRO A 8 6.09 3.96 -14.99
CA PRO A 8 5.27 5.01 -14.41
C PRO A 8 3.80 4.76 -14.78
N ARG A 9 2.91 4.82 -13.80
CA ARG A 9 1.46 4.70 -13.99
C ARG A 9 0.75 5.95 -13.48
N PRO A 10 -0.26 6.43 -14.22
CA PRO A 10 -1.18 7.44 -13.71
C PRO A 10 -2.07 6.83 -12.61
N LEU A 11 -2.42 7.63 -11.62
CA LEU A 11 -3.39 7.37 -10.56
C LEU A 11 -4.33 8.57 -10.48
N PHE A 12 -5.57 8.36 -10.04
CA PHE A 12 -6.59 9.40 -9.85
C PHE A 12 -6.81 10.23 -11.11
N GLY A 13 -7.12 9.56 -12.22
CA GLY A 13 -7.29 10.21 -13.52
C GLY A 13 -6.02 10.87 -14.08
N GLY A 14 -4.84 10.53 -13.57
CA GLY A 14 -3.55 11.09 -13.97
C GLY A 14 -3.11 12.32 -13.17
N ALA A 15 -3.88 12.75 -12.17
CA ALA A 15 -3.47 13.82 -11.27
C ALA A 15 -2.24 13.44 -10.43
N ILE A 16 -2.05 12.14 -10.17
CA ILE A 16 -0.87 11.57 -9.51
C ILE A 16 -0.21 10.57 -10.46
N SER A 17 1.09 10.36 -10.32
CA SER A 17 1.77 9.21 -10.90
C SER A 17 2.75 8.58 -9.93
N THR A 18 3.00 7.28 -10.11
CA THR A 18 4.12 6.60 -9.45
C THR A 18 4.60 5.39 -10.25
N THR A 19 5.67 4.73 -9.81
CA THR A 19 6.35 3.66 -10.56
C THR A 19 6.29 2.35 -9.80
N PHE A 20 5.76 1.31 -10.44
CA PHE A 20 5.74 -0.07 -9.94
C PHE A 20 5.67 -1.06 -11.11
N PRO A 21 5.87 -2.38 -10.87
CA PRO A 21 5.88 -3.38 -11.93
C PRO A 21 4.56 -3.48 -12.70
N ALA A 22 4.66 -3.85 -13.98
CA ALA A 22 3.50 -3.99 -14.87
C ALA A 22 2.52 -5.12 -14.47
N ARG A 23 2.94 -6.08 -13.63
CA ARG A 23 2.11 -7.23 -13.23
C ARG A 23 0.88 -6.87 -12.39
N PHE A 24 0.92 -5.73 -11.71
CA PHE A 24 -0.20 -5.22 -10.94
C PHE A 24 -1.32 -4.76 -11.88
N GLN A 25 -2.53 -5.26 -11.69
CA GLN A 25 -3.71 -4.91 -12.48
C GLN A 25 -4.60 -3.99 -11.66
N ASP A 26 -5.28 -3.07 -12.34
CA ASP A 26 -6.24 -2.21 -11.67
C ASP A 26 -7.51 -3.00 -11.36
N VAL A 27 -7.94 -2.94 -10.11
CA VAL A 27 -9.14 -3.63 -9.64
C VAL A 27 -10.40 -2.88 -10.06
N SER A 28 -10.31 -1.59 -10.42
CA SER A 28 -11.44 -0.80 -10.93
C SER A 28 -12.05 -1.37 -12.21
N ASP A 29 -11.27 -2.11 -12.99
CA ASP A 29 -11.72 -2.79 -14.21
C ASP A 29 -12.72 -3.92 -13.93
N ILE A 30 -12.77 -4.41 -12.68
CA ILE A 30 -13.53 -5.60 -12.28
C ILE A 30 -14.62 -5.26 -11.26
N ARG A 31 -14.37 -4.28 -10.38
CA ARG A 31 -15.34 -3.84 -9.37
C ARG A 31 -15.21 -2.34 -9.11
N GLU A 32 -16.28 -1.76 -8.58
CA GLU A 32 -16.25 -0.37 -8.13
C GLU A 32 -15.26 -0.20 -6.96
N VAL A 33 -14.41 0.81 -7.07
CA VAL A 33 -13.45 1.27 -6.07
C VAL A 33 -13.81 2.72 -5.76
N PRO A 34 -13.86 3.15 -4.49
CA PRO A 34 -14.15 4.54 -4.15
C PRO A 34 -13.18 5.52 -4.85
N ASP A 35 -13.66 6.69 -5.27
CA ASP A 35 -12.86 7.66 -6.04
C ASP A 35 -11.59 8.16 -5.32
N HIS A 36 -11.53 8.04 -4.00
CA HIS A 36 -10.38 8.38 -3.18
C HIS A 36 -9.41 7.21 -2.98
N GLN A 37 -9.65 6.07 -3.63
CA GLN A 37 -8.81 4.88 -3.58
C GLN A 37 -8.41 4.40 -4.99
N GLU A 38 -7.19 3.90 -5.11
CA GLU A 38 -6.71 3.15 -6.27
C GLU A 38 -6.19 1.81 -5.77
N VAL A 39 -6.76 0.71 -6.25
CA VAL A 39 -6.45 -0.64 -5.76
C VAL A 39 -5.84 -1.46 -6.88
N LEU A 40 -4.57 -1.82 -6.70
CA LEU A 40 -3.79 -2.57 -7.68
C LEU A 40 -3.48 -3.97 -7.12
N PHE A 41 -3.60 -5.00 -7.94
CA PHE A 41 -3.48 -6.39 -7.49
C PHE A 41 -2.68 -7.27 -8.47
N ASP A 42 -1.82 -8.14 -7.94
CA ASP A 42 -1.17 -9.21 -8.68
C ASP A 42 -1.81 -10.57 -8.35
N PRO A 43 -2.68 -11.10 -9.24
CA PRO A 43 -3.37 -12.36 -8.99
C PRO A 43 -2.44 -13.58 -8.96
N SER A 44 -1.24 -13.49 -9.54
CA SER A 44 -0.30 -14.61 -9.57
C SER A 44 0.48 -14.80 -8.26
N ARG A 45 0.43 -13.79 -7.38
CA ARG A 45 1.18 -13.77 -6.11
C ARG A 45 0.33 -13.37 -4.91
N ASP A 46 -0.92 -12.98 -5.15
CA ASP A 46 -1.84 -12.50 -4.13
C ASP A 46 -1.38 -11.21 -3.42
N GLU A 47 -0.48 -10.46 -4.06
CA GLU A 47 0.06 -9.18 -3.60
C GLU A 47 -0.84 -8.03 -4.02
N SER A 48 -0.97 -6.99 -3.19
CA SER A 48 -1.70 -5.77 -3.55
C SER A 48 -0.94 -4.51 -3.18
N LEU A 49 -1.24 -3.44 -3.92
CA LEU A 49 -0.75 -2.09 -3.69
C LEU A 49 -1.97 -1.15 -3.73
N VAL A 50 -2.21 -0.41 -2.66
CA VAL A 50 -3.35 0.49 -2.53
C VAL A 50 -2.85 1.90 -2.27
N PHE A 51 -3.46 2.86 -2.96
CA PHE A 51 -3.28 4.29 -2.74
C PHE A 51 -4.59 4.87 -2.25
N GLU A 52 -4.56 5.64 -1.18
CA GLU A 52 -5.76 6.20 -0.57
C GLU A 52 -5.54 7.67 -0.18
N LEU A 53 -6.51 8.51 -0.50
CA LEU A 53 -6.55 9.92 -0.13
C LEU A 53 -7.48 10.08 1.08
N LEU A 54 -6.93 10.56 2.20
CA LEU A 54 -7.65 10.76 3.45
C LEU A 54 -7.55 12.22 3.90
N ASP A 55 -8.53 12.67 4.69
CA ASP A 55 -8.40 13.94 5.41
C ASP A 55 -7.21 13.89 6.36
N LEU A 56 -6.44 14.98 6.42
CA LEU A 56 -5.28 15.09 7.29
C LEU A 56 -5.66 14.88 8.76
N LYS A 57 -5.08 13.85 9.38
CA LYS A 57 -5.26 13.56 10.80
C LYS A 57 -4.43 14.51 11.67
N GLY A 58 -5.08 15.56 12.16
CA GLY A 58 -4.46 16.60 12.99
C GLY A 58 -3.99 16.16 14.38
N GLU A 59 -4.50 15.05 14.92
CA GLU A 59 -4.16 14.55 16.26
C GLU A 59 -2.94 13.62 16.30
N VAL A 60 -2.38 13.30 15.14
CA VAL A 60 -1.27 12.35 15.01
C VAL A 60 -0.01 13.10 14.60
N ASP A 61 1.12 12.80 15.23
CA ASP A 61 2.41 13.41 14.88
C ASP A 61 2.92 12.92 13.53
N ASP A 62 3.75 13.73 12.86
CA ASP A 62 4.20 13.41 11.51
C ASP A 62 4.97 12.08 11.46
N ALA A 63 5.93 11.89 12.38
CA ALA A 63 6.80 10.72 12.41
C ALA A 63 6.06 9.43 12.82
N GLY A 64 5.09 9.54 13.73
CA GLY A 64 4.27 8.43 14.21
C GLY A 64 3.07 8.08 13.32
N SER A 65 2.76 8.91 12.31
CA SER A 65 1.54 8.75 11.51
C SER A 65 1.42 7.40 10.81
N ALA A 66 2.48 6.88 10.20
CA ALA A 66 2.44 5.58 9.55
C ALA A 66 2.20 4.42 10.54
N LEU A 67 2.78 4.49 11.74
CA LEU A 67 2.55 3.48 12.77
C LEU A 67 1.11 3.55 13.31
N TRP A 68 0.55 4.74 13.41
CA TRP A 68 -0.86 4.94 13.78
C TRP A 68 -1.78 4.27 12.75
N PHE A 69 -1.61 4.58 11.46
CA PHE A 69 -2.42 3.99 10.40
C PHE A 69 -2.24 2.47 10.29
N LEU A 70 -1.03 1.95 10.50
CA LEU A 70 -0.79 0.51 10.52
C LEU A 70 -1.61 -0.19 11.62
N ARG A 71 -1.71 0.43 12.80
CA ARG A 71 -2.53 -0.08 13.92
C ARG A 71 -4.02 0.05 13.63
N ASP A 72 -4.42 1.14 12.99
CA ASP A 72 -5.81 1.38 12.59
C ASP A 72 -6.29 0.29 11.62
N ILE A 73 -5.54 0.03 10.56
CA ILE A 73 -5.78 -1.08 9.62
C ILE A 73 -5.83 -2.43 10.36
N ALA A 74 -4.87 -2.69 11.26
CA ALA A 74 -4.89 -3.94 12.01
C ALA A 74 -6.16 -4.10 12.87
N ASN A 75 -6.67 -3.02 13.46
CA ASN A 75 -7.92 -3.06 14.23
C ASN A 75 -9.14 -3.30 13.33
N GLU A 76 -9.21 -2.64 12.17
CA GLU A 76 -10.30 -2.86 11.19
C GLU A 76 -10.33 -4.28 10.63
N GLN A 77 -9.15 -4.90 10.51
CA GLN A 77 -9.00 -6.29 10.08
C GLN A 77 -9.15 -7.31 11.23
N ASP A 78 -9.53 -6.86 12.43
CA ASP A 78 -9.64 -7.69 13.65
C ASP A 78 -8.34 -8.48 13.91
N ALA A 79 -7.22 -7.82 13.63
CA ALA A 79 -5.85 -8.34 13.65
C ALA A 79 -4.95 -7.59 14.66
N GLY A 80 -5.51 -6.63 15.41
CA GLY A 80 -4.76 -5.79 16.36
C GLY A 80 -3.98 -6.59 17.40
N ASP A 81 -4.55 -7.67 17.93
CA ASP A 81 -3.89 -8.57 18.90
C ASP A 81 -2.71 -9.35 18.30
N ASN A 82 -2.67 -9.50 16.98
CA ASN A 82 -1.66 -10.27 16.24
C ASN A 82 -0.70 -9.38 15.43
N LEU A 83 -0.79 -8.06 15.58
CA LEU A 83 0.08 -7.12 14.89
C LEU A 83 1.50 -7.19 15.49
N VAL A 84 2.46 -7.58 14.67
CA VAL A 84 3.90 -7.50 14.99
C VAL A 84 4.50 -6.37 14.17
N VAL A 85 4.92 -5.29 14.83
CA VAL A 85 5.60 -4.17 14.17
C VAL A 85 7.07 -4.54 13.95
N GLU A 86 7.49 -4.64 12.69
CA GLU A 86 8.87 -4.97 12.31
C GLU A 86 9.74 -3.72 12.23
N HIS A 87 9.22 -2.64 11.65
CA HIS A 87 9.96 -1.39 11.45
C HIS A 87 9.04 -0.17 11.46
N SER A 88 9.56 0.97 11.88
CA SER A 88 8.94 2.29 11.66
C SER A 88 10.01 3.36 11.56
N GLY A 89 9.78 4.38 10.74
CA GLY A 89 10.74 5.43 10.47
C GLY A 89 10.20 6.48 9.50
N THR A 90 11.09 7.35 9.01
CA THR A 90 10.77 8.39 8.05
C THR A 90 11.67 8.32 6.82
N LEU A 91 11.17 8.81 5.69
CA LEU A 91 11.82 8.80 4.40
C LEU A 91 11.63 10.14 3.71
N GLU A 92 12.72 10.77 3.27
CA GLU A 92 12.65 12.02 2.51
C GLU A 92 12.33 11.74 1.04
N LEU A 93 11.30 12.41 0.52
CA LEU A 93 10.84 12.31 -0.86
C LEU A 93 11.44 13.45 -1.69
N ALA A 94 12.67 13.28 -2.16
CA ALA A 94 13.35 14.31 -2.96
C ALA A 94 12.60 14.71 -4.24
N ALA A 95 11.80 13.80 -4.80
CA ALA A 95 11.00 14.00 -6.00
C ALA A 95 9.73 14.86 -5.75
N LEU A 96 9.26 14.93 -4.51
CA LEU A 96 8.07 15.71 -4.15
C LEU A 96 8.49 16.91 -3.30
N ARG A 97 8.31 18.11 -3.86
CA ARG A 97 8.62 19.37 -3.17
C ARG A 97 7.35 20.14 -2.89
N LEU A 98 7.17 20.53 -1.63
CA LEU A 98 6.11 21.45 -1.23
C LEU A 98 6.78 22.77 -0.82
N GLY A 99 6.84 23.71 -1.78
CA GLY A 99 7.65 24.91 -1.64
C GLY A 99 9.15 24.60 -1.75
N GLU A 100 9.96 25.11 -0.82
CA GLU A 100 11.43 24.94 -0.83
C GLU A 100 11.92 23.69 -0.06
N ALA A 101 11.04 23.00 0.68
CA ALA A 101 11.39 21.83 1.48
C ALA A 101 10.96 20.51 0.81
N PRO A 102 11.79 19.44 0.92
CA PRO A 102 11.37 18.11 0.53
C PRO A 102 10.26 17.61 1.45
N VAL A 103 9.31 16.85 0.89
CA VAL A 103 8.26 16.21 1.68
C VAL A 103 8.85 14.98 2.39
N VAL A 104 8.50 14.77 3.66
CA VAL A 104 8.90 13.59 4.44
C VAL A 104 7.70 12.67 4.57
N ALA A 105 7.87 11.41 4.16
CA ALA A 105 6.92 10.34 4.40
C ALA A 105 7.25 9.64 5.73
N ALA A 106 6.24 9.33 6.53
CA ALA A 106 6.39 8.34 7.58
C ALA A 106 6.19 6.95 6.98
N THR A 107 6.90 5.94 7.48
CA THR A 107 6.78 4.55 7.03
C THR A 107 6.69 3.59 8.21
N ALA A 108 5.93 2.52 8.04
CA ALA A 108 5.84 1.43 8.99
C ALA A 108 5.71 0.09 8.26
N VAL A 109 6.23 -0.97 8.86
CA VAL A 109 6.10 -2.35 8.37
C VAL A 109 5.62 -3.21 9.52
N GLY A 110 4.57 -4.00 9.28
CA GLY A 110 4.06 -4.93 10.28
C GLY A 110 3.57 -6.22 9.65
N GLN A 111 3.57 -7.28 10.45
CA GLN A 111 2.98 -8.57 10.10
C GLN A 111 1.68 -8.74 10.86
N MET A 112 0.63 -9.25 10.21
CA MET A 112 -0.67 -9.48 10.82
C MET A 112 -1.43 -10.62 10.12
N ALA A 113 -2.46 -11.15 10.78
CA ALA A 113 -3.34 -12.17 10.23
C ALA A 113 -4.61 -11.50 9.68
N VAL A 114 -4.89 -11.63 8.37
CA VAL A 114 -6.02 -10.96 7.72
C VAL A 114 -6.82 -11.91 6.86
N SER A 115 -8.14 -11.80 6.90
CA SER A 115 -9.04 -12.55 6.02
C SER A 115 -9.40 -11.68 4.83
N LYS A 116 -9.49 -12.25 3.63
CA LYS A 116 -10.06 -11.51 2.50
C LYS A 116 -11.58 -11.41 2.64
N GLY A 117 -12.13 -10.28 2.21
CA GLY A 117 -13.58 -10.05 2.16
C GLY A 117 -14.30 -10.43 3.45
N ARG A 118 -15.25 -11.36 3.36
CA ARG A 118 -16.08 -11.83 4.49
C ARG A 118 -15.84 -13.31 4.81
N GLN A 119 -14.58 -13.76 4.73
CA GLN A 119 -14.23 -15.18 4.91
C GLN A 119 -14.11 -15.64 6.38
N GLY A 120 -14.09 -14.72 7.33
CA GLY A 120 -13.96 -15.05 8.75
C GLY A 120 -12.52 -15.34 9.19
N ARG A 121 -12.34 -15.45 10.52
CA ARG A 121 -11.02 -15.59 11.17
C ARG A 121 -10.31 -16.90 10.79
N GLU A 122 -11.06 -17.96 10.50
CA GLU A 122 -10.55 -19.27 10.13
C GLU A 122 -9.81 -19.30 8.79
N ALA A 123 -10.05 -18.31 7.92
CA ALA A 123 -9.46 -18.19 6.60
C ALA A 123 -8.35 -17.12 6.53
N GLN A 124 -7.86 -16.64 7.68
CA GLN A 124 -6.84 -15.61 7.73
C GLN A 124 -5.51 -16.07 7.13
N ASN A 125 -5.01 -15.28 6.19
CA ASN A 125 -3.64 -15.35 5.68
C ASN A 125 -2.72 -14.58 6.63
N ILE A 126 -1.44 -14.97 6.69
CA ILE A 126 -0.42 -14.14 7.33
C ILE A 126 0.16 -13.23 6.25
N VAL A 127 0.10 -11.93 6.47
CA VAL A 127 0.60 -10.92 5.53
C VAL A 127 1.62 -10.02 6.23
N ARG A 128 2.59 -9.56 5.47
CA ARG A 128 3.38 -8.37 5.79
C ARG A 128 2.75 -7.18 5.08
N LEU A 129 2.51 -6.11 5.83
CA LEU A 129 1.98 -4.85 5.34
C LEU A 129 3.08 -3.80 5.42
N TYR A 130 3.37 -3.17 4.29
CA TYR A 130 4.21 -1.98 4.21
C TYR A 130 3.30 -0.77 4.06
N LEU A 131 3.53 0.27 4.85
CA LEU A 131 2.71 1.47 4.85
C LEU A 131 3.60 2.71 4.78
N ALA A 132 3.25 3.63 3.90
CA ALA A 132 3.76 5.00 3.92
C ALA A 132 2.59 5.97 4.08
N ASN A 133 2.81 7.03 4.85
CA ASN A 133 1.93 8.18 4.89
C ASN A 133 2.69 9.43 4.42
N ILE A 134 2.19 10.07 3.37
CA ILE A 134 2.70 11.32 2.81
C ILE A 134 1.73 12.43 3.19
N ARG A 135 2.15 13.33 4.08
CA ARG A 135 1.27 14.38 4.63
C ARG A 135 1.34 15.65 3.79
N LEU A 136 0.30 15.93 3.02
CA LEU A 136 0.17 17.14 2.19
C LEU A 136 -0.56 18.23 2.97
N LYS A 137 0.13 18.84 3.93
CA LYS A 137 -0.49 19.78 4.89
C LYS A 137 -1.17 20.99 4.24
N SER A 138 -0.64 21.51 3.14
CA SER A 138 -1.24 22.62 2.38
C SER A 138 -2.59 22.26 1.74
N ALA A 139 -2.80 20.97 1.51
CA ALA A 139 -4.01 20.40 0.92
C ALA A 139 -4.93 19.75 1.98
N ALA A 140 -4.52 19.75 3.26
CA ALA A 140 -5.21 19.04 4.32
C ALA A 140 -5.48 17.55 4.00
N THR A 141 -4.53 16.88 3.34
CA THR A 141 -4.65 15.48 2.92
C THR A 141 -3.51 14.62 3.48
N ASP A 142 -3.83 13.44 4.00
CA ASP A 142 -2.90 12.32 4.21
C ASP A 142 -3.02 11.39 3.00
N VAL A 143 -1.90 11.09 2.32
CA VAL A 143 -1.86 10.10 1.23
C VAL A 143 -1.25 8.81 1.76
N LEU A 144 -2.07 7.77 1.84
CA LEU A 144 -1.69 6.45 2.30
C LEU A 144 -1.28 5.57 1.13
N ILE A 145 -0.12 4.96 1.23
CA ILE A 145 0.36 3.93 0.28
C ILE A 145 0.54 2.65 1.09
N THR A 146 -0.26 1.63 0.81
CA THR A 146 -0.17 0.34 1.50
C THR A 146 0.14 -0.79 0.51
N ALA A 147 1.02 -1.69 0.91
CA ALA A 147 1.40 -2.85 0.13
C ALA A 147 1.27 -4.11 0.97
N TYR A 148 0.51 -5.08 0.46
CA TYR A 148 0.28 -6.36 1.12
C TYR A 148 1.11 -7.44 0.44
N GLU A 149 1.98 -8.08 1.22
CA GLU A 149 2.78 -9.23 0.85
C GLU A 149 2.29 -10.45 1.64
N PRO A 150 1.65 -11.44 1.00
CA PRO A 150 1.32 -12.69 1.65
C PRO A 150 2.59 -13.47 2.05
N LEU A 151 2.63 -13.94 3.29
CA LEU A 151 3.67 -14.83 3.81
C LEU A 151 3.16 -16.27 3.94
N LEU A 152 1.88 -16.43 4.26
CA LEU A 152 1.21 -17.73 4.34
C LEU A 152 -0.23 -17.62 3.86
N ILE A 153 -0.60 -18.48 2.92
CA ILE A 153 -1.95 -18.65 2.40
C ILE A 153 -2.65 -19.76 3.15
N ASN A 154 -3.77 -19.43 3.79
CA ASN A 154 -4.60 -20.37 4.49
C ASN A 154 -5.38 -21.26 3.51
N PRO A 155 -5.46 -22.59 3.71
CA PRO A 155 -6.25 -23.48 2.85
C PRO A 155 -7.73 -23.11 2.67
N LEU A 156 -8.31 -22.37 3.61
CA LEU A 156 -9.68 -21.88 3.56
C LEU A 156 -9.80 -20.49 2.90
N SER A 157 -8.67 -19.83 2.61
CA SER A 157 -8.65 -18.55 1.91
C SER A 157 -9.00 -18.73 0.43
N GLU A 158 -9.67 -17.73 -0.14
CA GLU A 158 -10.07 -17.72 -1.56
C GLU A 158 -8.83 -17.61 -2.47
N SER A 159 -7.75 -17.03 -1.96
CA SER A 159 -6.44 -16.97 -2.63
C SER A 159 -5.90 -18.35 -2.99
N THR A 160 -6.30 -19.41 -2.27
CA THR A 160 -5.84 -20.79 -2.52
C THR A 160 -6.07 -21.24 -3.96
N ALA A 161 -7.16 -20.79 -4.60
CA ALA A 161 -7.47 -21.15 -5.97
C ALA A 161 -6.46 -20.58 -6.99
N ALA A 162 -5.83 -19.44 -6.67
CA ALA A 162 -4.89 -18.75 -7.53
C ALA A 162 -3.43 -19.09 -7.23
N VAL A 163 -3.04 -19.14 -5.95
CA VAL A 163 -1.63 -19.21 -5.53
C VAL A 163 -1.25 -20.43 -4.70
N ALA A 164 -2.19 -21.37 -4.50
CA ALA A 164 -2.08 -22.52 -3.61
C ALA A 164 -1.90 -22.15 -2.12
N ALA A 165 -2.30 -23.09 -1.25
CA ALA A 165 -2.18 -22.91 0.19
C ALA A 165 -0.77 -23.25 0.70
N GLY A 166 -0.40 -22.66 1.83
CA GLY A 166 0.90 -22.85 2.49
C GLY A 166 1.77 -21.60 2.46
N PRO A 167 3.08 -21.73 2.73
CA PRO A 167 4.02 -20.62 2.64
C PRO A 167 4.03 -20.01 1.24
N ALA A 168 3.92 -18.68 1.17
CA ALA A 168 4.01 -17.97 -0.10
C ALA A 168 5.43 -18.09 -0.68
N ILE A 169 5.54 -18.16 -2.01
CA ILE A 169 6.83 -18.20 -2.70
C ILE A 169 7.40 -16.77 -2.73
N PRO A 170 8.59 -16.51 -2.16
CA PRO A 170 9.22 -15.19 -2.21
C PRO A 170 9.38 -14.69 -3.65
N ALA A 171 9.17 -13.39 -3.87
CA ALA A 171 9.16 -12.80 -5.20
C ALA A 171 10.46 -13.04 -5.96
N GLU A 172 11.59 -12.94 -5.27
CA GLU A 172 12.91 -13.12 -5.86
C GLU A 172 13.10 -14.54 -6.40
N GLN A 173 12.51 -15.55 -5.73
CA GLN A 173 12.55 -16.94 -6.18
C GLN A 173 11.65 -17.17 -7.39
N ALA A 174 10.59 -16.39 -7.54
CA ALA A 174 9.73 -16.37 -8.71
C ALA A 174 10.26 -15.48 -9.85
N GLY A 175 11.40 -14.80 -9.66
CA GLY A 175 11.97 -13.88 -10.63
C GLY A 175 11.24 -12.52 -10.72
N CYS A 176 10.45 -12.18 -9.70
CA CYS A 176 9.76 -10.90 -9.54
C CYS A 176 10.51 -10.01 -8.53
N LEU A 177 10.30 -8.70 -8.61
CA LEU A 177 10.74 -7.76 -7.60
C LEU A 177 9.98 -7.98 -6.29
N PRO A 178 10.67 -7.94 -5.14
CA PRO A 178 10.03 -8.09 -3.83
C PRO A 178 9.16 -6.90 -3.48
N MET A 179 8.13 -7.15 -2.67
CA MET A 179 7.15 -6.12 -2.34
C MET A 179 7.77 -4.94 -1.58
N SER A 180 8.84 -5.17 -0.81
CA SER A 180 9.63 -4.12 -0.16
C SER A 180 10.26 -3.13 -1.16
N GLU A 181 10.80 -3.63 -2.28
CA GLU A 181 11.37 -2.79 -3.33
C GLU A 181 10.27 -2.07 -4.12
N ILE A 182 9.16 -2.75 -4.39
CA ILE A 182 8.00 -2.16 -5.08
C ILE A 182 7.39 -1.04 -4.28
N PHE A 183 7.17 -1.27 -2.98
CA PHE A 183 6.71 -0.26 -2.05
C PHE A 183 7.65 0.95 -2.03
N LYS A 184 8.97 0.71 -1.94
CA LYS A 184 9.97 1.78 -1.99
C LYS A 184 9.91 2.56 -3.30
N LEU A 185 9.78 1.89 -4.45
CA LEU A 185 9.65 2.53 -5.75
C LEU A 185 8.37 3.38 -5.82
N ALA A 186 7.24 2.84 -5.35
CA ALA A 186 5.95 3.52 -5.34
C ALA A 186 5.97 4.79 -4.46
N VAL A 187 6.65 4.73 -3.32
CA VAL A 187 6.79 5.88 -2.41
C VAL A 187 7.77 6.92 -2.98
N MET A 188 8.96 6.49 -3.42
CA MET A 188 10.02 7.39 -3.88
C MET A 188 9.72 8.09 -5.21
N ASN A 189 8.86 7.50 -6.05
CA ASN A 189 8.45 8.06 -7.34
C ASN A 189 7.05 8.67 -7.30
N PHE A 190 6.45 8.81 -6.10
CA PHE A 190 5.17 9.47 -5.96
C PHE A 190 5.28 10.94 -6.38
N ASN A 191 4.48 11.34 -7.36
CA ASN A 191 4.48 12.68 -7.91
C ASN A 191 3.05 13.19 -8.14
N VAL A 192 2.81 14.44 -7.77
CA VAL A 192 1.54 15.14 -7.96
C VAL A 192 1.67 16.07 -9.16
N HIS A 193 0.88 15.84 -10.20
CA HIS A 193 0.84 16.65 -11.42
C HIS A 193 -0.29 17.69 -11.39
N ASP A 194 -1.43 17.34 -10.80
CA ASP A 194 -2.58 18.24 -10.67
C ASP A 194 -3.03 18.36 -9.22
N TRP A 195 -2.72 19.49 -8.60
CA TRP A 195 -3.10 19.80 -7.22
C TRP A 195 -4.59 20.12 -7.06
N ASN A 196 -5.34 20.31 -8.14
CA ASN A 196 -6.80 20.49 -8.06
C ASN A 196 -7.50 19.23 -7.55
N LEU A 197 -6.85 18.07 -7.64
CA LEU A 197 -7.32 16.82 -7.04
C LEU A 197 -7.72 16.99 -5.57
N PHE A 198 -6.98 17.80 -4.81
CA PHE A 198 -7.21 18.00 -3.38
C PHE A 198 -8.12 19.21 -3.06
N ASN A 199 -8.46 20.03 -4.06
CA ASN A 199 -9.33 21.20 -3.86
C ASN A 199 -10.82 20.81 -3.78
N GLY A 200 -11.15 19.56 -4.10
CA GLY A 200 -12.47 18.96 -3.90
C GLY A 200 -12.57 18.27 -2.54
N GLY A 201 -12.71 19.04 -1.46
CA GLY A 201 -13.39 18.54 -0.27
C GLY A 201 -14.91 18.47 -0.55
N PRO A 202 -15.69 17.68 0.22
CA PRO A 202 -17.11 17.43 -0.03
C PRO A 202 -17.97 18.69 -0.21
#